data_AF-A0A1V8T448-F1
#
_entry.id   AF-A0A1V8T448-F1
#
_cell.length_a   1.000
_cell.length_b   1.000
_cell.length_c   1.000
_cell.angle_alpha   90.00
_cell.angle_beta   90.00
_cell.angle_gamma   90.00
#
_symmetry.space_group_name_H-M   'P 1'
#
loop_
_entity.id
_entity.type
_entity.pdbx_description
1 polymer ?
#
loop_
_entity_poly.entity_id
_entity_poly.type
_entity_poly.pdbx_seq_one_letter_code
_entity_poly.pdbx_strand_id
1 'polypeptide(L)'
;MARCYGRILPTTYIFLRLPSDIVKLIELKPNTIIEVGKYGTFPSNLLIGRPYYTTFEILDKREGEAHVRLRYVPAKELNAEVVAEYDAEVKDGDVGSEAAELEEERVAAVEKDNRLTVDNATRQNLSHLEIEELKQTASGREIIDTIMANHNALDEKTPYSKAKYSLRKAKKYLKRFT
;
A
#
# COMPACT_ATOMS: atom_id res chain seq x y z
N MET A 1 -13.58 -34.12 -15.43
CA MET A 1 -13.57 -32.69 -15.06
C MET A 1 -12.12 -32.22 -14.99
N ALA A 2 -11.73 -31.26 -15.82
CA ALA A 2 -10.37 -30.73 -15.81
C ALA A 2 -10.09 -30.01 -14.49
N ARG A 3 -9.00 -30.38 -13.80
CA ARG A 3 -8.53 -29.63 -12.62
C ARG A 3 -7.97 -28.30 -13.10
N CYS A 4 -8.64 -27.21 -12.76
CA CYS A 4 -8.20 -25.85 -13.08
C CYS A 4 -7.15 -25.41 -12.04
N TYR A 5 -5.88 -25.67 -12.30
CA TYR A 5 -4.77 -25.35 -11.38
C TYR A 5 -4.50 -23.84 -11.18
N GLY A 6 -5.19 -22.96 -11.91
CA GLY A 6 -5.03 -21.50 -11.82
C GLY A 6 -5.92 -20.81 -10.77
N ARG A 7 -6.79 -21.55 -10.07
CA ARG A 7 -7.75 -20.99 -9.11
C ARG A 7 -7.65 -21.67 -7.76
N ILE A 8 -7.94 -20.90 -6.72
CA ILE A 8 -7.95 -21.34 -5.33
C ILE A 8 -9.11 -22.31 -5.13
N LEU A 9 -8.80 -23.55 -4.75
CA LEU A 9 -9.79 -24.59 -4.50
C LEU A 9 -10.18 -24.64 -3.01
N PRO A 10 -11.38 -25.12 -2.69
CA PRO A 10 -11.72 -25.48 -1.31
C PRO A 10 -10.75 -26.50 -0.72
N THR A 11 -10.56 -26.48 0.60
CA THR A 11 -9.79 -27.46 1.38
C THR A 11 -8.36 -27.65 0.89
N THR A 12 -7.74 -26.56 0.43
CA THR A 12 -6.34 -26.54 -0.04
C THR A 12 -5.48 -25.69 0.88
N TYR A 13 -4.19 -25.98 0.92
CA TYR A 13 -3.23 -25.13 1.62
C TYR A 13 -2.79 -24.00 0.70
N ILE A 14 -2.82 -22.78 1.21
CA ILE A 14 -2.37 -21.59 0.50
C ILE A 14 -1.33 -20.83 1.31
N PHE A 15 -0.45 -20.15 0.59
CA PHE A 15 0.43 -19.15 1.17
C PHE A 15 -0.23 -17.79 1.02
N LEU A 16 -0.41 -17.09 2.13
CA LEU A 16 -0.93 -15.74 2.17
C LEU A 16 0.21 -14.78 2.52
N ARG A 17 0.58 -13.91 1.58
CA ARG A 17 1.62 -12.89 1.76
C ARG A 17 0.97 -11.62 2.31
N LEU A 18 1.40 -11.25 3.51
CA LEU A 18 0.97 -10.02 4.17
C LEU A 18 1.73 -8.81 3.62
N PRO A 19 1.21 -7.57 3.80
CA PRO A 19 1.93 -6.35 3.45
C PRO A 19 3.29 -6.25 4.15
N SER A 20 3.46 -6.89 5.31
CA SER A 20 4.74 -6.96 6.02
C SER A 20 5.75 -7.94 5.39
N ASP A 21 5.48 -8.49 4.21
CA ASP A 21 6.25 -9.54 3.51
C ASP A 21 6.32 -10.90 4.22
N ILE A 22 5.65 -11.01 5.37
CA ILE A 22 5.51 -12.27 6.09
C ILE A 22 4.52 -13.14 5.30
N VAL A 23 4.94 -14.37 5.03
CA VAL A 23 4.10 -15.39 4.39
C VAL A 23 3.53 -16.30 5.46
N LYS A 24 2.21 -16.52 5.43
CA LYS A 24 1.51 -17.44 6.32
C LYS A 24 0.97 -18.63 5.52
N LEU A 25 1.22 -19.85 6.00
CA LEU A 25 0.59 -21.06 5.48
C LEU A 25 -0.77 -21.25 6.16
N ILE A 26 -1.84 -21.34 5.38
CA ILE A 26 -3.21 -21.45 5.88
C ILE A 26 -3.94 -22.56 5.13
N GLU A 27 -4.71 -23.38 5.86
CA GLU A 27 -5.63 -24.35 5.27
C GLU A 27 -6.98 -23.66 4.96
N LEU A 28 -7.38 -23.62 3.69
CA LEU A 28 -8.59 -22.92 3.26
C LEU A 28 -9.84 -23.80 3.41
N LYS A 29 -10.41 -23.81 4.61
CA LYS A 29 -11.68 -24.51 4.89
C LYS A 29 -12.89 -23.63 4.54
N PRO A 30 -13.86 -24.10 3.75
CA PRO A 30 -15.09 -23.35 3.48
C PRO A 30 -15.82 -22.96 4.77
N ASN A 31 -16.53 -21.82 4.72
CA ASN A 31 -17.34 -21.28 5.82
C ASN A 31 -16.54 -20.98 7.10
N THR A 32 -15.23 -20.76 6.98
CA THR A 32 -14.38 -20.31 8.09
C THR A 32 -13.97 -18.86 7.92
N ILE A 33 -13.54 -18.23 9.02
CA ILE A 33 -12.97 -16.89 9.03
C ILE A 33 -11.44 -17.02 8.98
N ILE A 34 -10.81 -16.25 8.10
CA ILE A 34 -9.35 -16.17 7.97
C ILE A 34 -8.87 -14.90 8.66
N GLU A 35 -7.85 -15.04 9.49
CA GLU A 35 -7.24 -13.93 10.21
C GLU A 35 -5.97 -13.43 9.51
N VAL A 36 -5.95 -12.15 9.18
CA VAL A 36 -4.86 -11.47 8.47
C VAL A 36 -4.06 -10.60 9.45
N GLY A 37 -4.00 -11.02 10.72
CA GLY A 37 -3.34 -10.25 11.79
C GLY A 37 -3.94 -8.85 11.94
N LYS A 38 -3.09 -7.81 12.02
CA LYS A 38 -3.53 -6.41 12.20
C LYS A 38 -4.35 -5.83 11.04
N TYR A 39 -4.37 -6.50 9.89
CA TYR A 39 -5.08 -6.02 8.69
C TYR A 39 -6.57 -6.42 8.68
N GLY A 40 -6.99 -7.24 9.65
CA GLY A 40 -8.37 -7.63 9.86
C GLY A 40 -8.63 -9.11 9.60
N THR A 41 -9.91 -9.44 9.47
CA THR A 41 -10.38 -10.81 9.23
C THR A 41 -11.38 -10.80 8.06
N PHE A 42 -11.48 -11.92 7.34
CA PHE A 42 -12.45 -12.05 6.25
C PHE A 42 -12.93 -13.50 6.08
N PRO A 43 -14.13 -13.74 5.52
CA PRO A 43 -14.61 -15.09 5.25
C PRO A 43 -13.81 -15.80 4.14
N SER A 44 -13.38 -17.03 4.40
CA SER A 44 -12.69 -17.91 3.46
C SER A 44 -13.37 -18.03 2.09
N ASN A 45 -14.70 -18.05 2.07
CA ASN A 45 -15.50 -18.17 0.84
C ASN A 45 -15.24 -17.05 -0.17
N LEU A 46 -14.79 -15.87 0.27
CA LEU A 46 -14.49 -14.77 -0.64
C LEU A 46 -13.24 -15.03 -1.51
N LEU A 47 -12.37 -15.93 -1.06
CA LEU A 47 -11.12 -16.29 -1.72
C LEU A 47 -11.25 -17.55 -2.58
N ILE A 48 -12.18 -18.45 -2.25
CA ILE A 48 -12.44 -19.67 -3.03
C ILE A 48 -12.85 -19.31 -4.47
N GLY A 49 -12.24 -19.97 -5.44
CA GLY A 49 -12.48 -19.77 -6.88
C GLY A 49 -11.75 -18.56 -7.49
N ARG A 50 -11.10 -17.73 -6.67
CA ARG A 50 -10.26 -16.62 -7.14
C ARG A 50 -8.94 -17.13 -7.73
N PRO A 51 -8.32 -16.41 -8.68
CA PRO A 51 -7.02 -16.76 -9.20
C PRO A 51 -5.91 -16.61 -8.14
N TYR A 52 -4.85 -17.41 -8.27
CA TYR A 52 -3.61 -17.22 -7.50
C TYR A 52 -2.87 -15.95 -7.91
N TYR A 53 -1.86 -15.54 -7.12
CA TYR A 53 -0.99 -14.39 -7.38
C TYR A 53 -1.75 -13.08 -7.60
N THR A 54 -2.86 -12.93 -6.88
CA THR A 54 -3.75 -11.78 -6.99
C THR A 54 -3.77 -11.02 -5.69
N THR A 55 -3.55 -9.71 -5.75
CA THR A 55 -3.63 -8.86 -4.57
C THR A 55 -5.08 -8.46 -4.31
N PHE A 56 -5.54 -8.68 -3.08
CA PHE A 56 -6.84 -8.28 -2.59
C PHE A 56 -6.71 -7.16 -1.57
N GLU A 57 -7.69 -6.27 -1.54
CA GLU A 57 -7.86 -5.24 -0.52
C GLU A 57 -9.12 -5.53 0.31
N ILE A 58 -8.95 -5.57 1.63
CA ILE A 58 -10.02 -5.78 2.59
C ILE A 58 -10.76 -4.45 2.77
N LEU A 59 -12.02 -4.40 2.36
CA LEU A 59 -12.89 -3.24 2.50
C LEU A 59 -13.92 -3.47 3.60
N ASP A 60 -14.11 -2.46 4.44
CA ASP A 60 -15.06 -2.53 5.54
C ASP A 60 -16.51 -2.76 5.04
N LYS A 61 -17.30 -3.38 5.91
CA LYS A 61 -18.70 -3.74 5.63
C LYS A 61 -19.53 -2.49 5.34
N ARG A 62 -20.45 -2.57 4.38
CA ARG A 62 -21.49 -1.55 4.20
C ARG A 62 -22.65 -1.80 5.14
N GLU A 63 -23.49 -0.79 5.32
CA GLU A 63 -24.76 -0.95 6.03
C GLU A 63 -25.57 -2.09 5.39
N GLY A 64 -25.98 -3.06 6.20
CA GLY A 64 -26.72 -4.25 5.77
C GLY A 64 -25.87 -5.45 5.33
N GLU A 65 -24.55 -5.33 5.21
CA GLU A 65 -23.67 -6.46 4.89
C GLU A 65 -23.22 -7.20 6.17
N ALA A 66 -23.32 -8.53 6.16
CA ALA A 66 -22.90 -9.37 7.29
C ALA A 66 -21.36 -9.46 7.42
N HIS A 67 -20.64 -9.31 6.31
CA HIS A 67 -19.20 -9.55 6.25
C HIS A 67 -18.47 -8.47 5.47
N VAL A 68 -17.17 -8.41 5.72
CA VAL A 68 -16.18 -7.58 5.02
C VAL A 68 -16.10 -7.99 3.54
N ARG A 69 -15.71 -7.07 2.66
CA ARG A 69 -15.58 -7.32 1.21
C ARG A 69 -14.12 -7.42 0.79
N LEU A 70 -13.85 -8.23 -0.24
CA LEU A 70 -12.53 -8.29 -0.88
C LEU A 70 -12.58 -7.61 -2.25
N ARG A 71 -11.85 -6.50 -2.41
CA ARG A 71 -11.66 -5.83 -3.69
C ARG A 71 -10.44 -6.42 -4.39
N TYR A 72 -10.59 -6.72 -5.68
CA TYR A 72 -9.46 -7.04 -6.55
C TYR A 72 -8.61 -5.77 -6.78
N VAL A 73 -7.29 -5.88 -6.59
CA VAL A 73 -6.36 -4.79 -6.92
C VAL A 73 -5.68 -5.13 -8.25
N PRO A 74 -5.92 -4.35 -9.32
CA PRO A 74 -5.34 -4.63 -10.63
C PRO A 74 -3.84 -4.36 -10.65
N ALA A 75 -3.11 -5.12 -11.48
CA ALA A 75 -1.66 -4.95 -11.66
C ALA A 75 -1.27 -3.52 -12.06
N LYS A 76 -2.15 -2.77 -12.77
CA LYS A 76 -1.91 -1.36 -13.10
C LYS A 76 -1.74 -0.48 -11.86
N GLU A 77 -2.55 -0.68 -10.81
CA GLU A 77 -2.42 0.08 -9.55
C GLU A 77 -1.10 -0.28 -8.83
N LEU A 78 -0.77 -1.58 -8.77
CA LEU A 78 0.46 -2.05 -8.13
C LEU A 78 1.71 -1.54 -8.87
N ASN A 79 1.71 -1.61 -10.20
CA ASN A 79 2.83 -1.15 -11.01
C ASN A 79 2.97 0.38 -10.94
N ALA A 80 1.87 1.14 -10.87
CA ALA A 80 1.95 2.58 -10.71
C ALA A 80 2.63 2.98 -9.39
N GLU A 81 2.38 2.24 -8.30
CA GLU A 81 3.05 2.46 -7.01
C GLU A 81 4.56 2.16 -7.10
N VAL A 82 4.95 1.08 -7.80
CA VAL A 82 6.35 0.68 -7.99
C VAL A 82 7.10 1.62 -8.94
N VAL A 83 6.50 2.00 -10.08
CA VAL A 83 7.11 2.93 -11.04
C VAL A 83 7.34 4.29 -10.39
N ALA A 84 6.38 4.78 -9.59
CA ALA A 84 6.57 6.01 -8.83
C ALA A 84 7.74 5.94 -7.84
N GLU A 85 8.07 4.75 -7.33
CA GLU A 85 9.28 4.53 -6.52
C GLU A 85 10.55 4.64 -7.38
N TYR A 86 10.63 3.87 -8.47
CA TYR A 86 11.78 3.83 -9.36
C TYR A 86 12.06 5.18 -10.04
N ASP A 87 11.04 5.87 -10.54
CA ASP A 87 11.19 7.20 -11.14
C ASP A 87 11.72 8.21 -10.13
N ALA A 88 11.36 8.04 -8.85
CA ALA A 88 11.86 8.88 -7.78
C ALA A 88 13.31 8.54 -7.40
N GLU A 89 13.70 7.27 -7.45
CA GLU A 89 15.09 6.81 -7.29
C GLU A 89 16.00 7.35 -8.38
N VAL A 90 15.60 7.24 -9.64
CA VAL A 90 16.39 7.71 -10.79
C VAL A 90 16.62 9.22 -10.72
N LYS A 91 15.61 9.99 -10.30
CA LYS A 91 15.71 11.45 -10.17
C LYS A 91 16.60 11.95 -9.02
N ASP A 92 16.82 11.13 -7.99
CA ASP A 92 17.73 11.44 -6.88
C ASP A 92 19.16 10.94 -7.16
N GLY A 93 19.32 9.90 -7.99
CA GLY A 93 20.58 9.24 -8.29
C GLY A 93 21.36 9.78 -9.50
N ASP A 94 20.76 10.64 -10.33
CA ASP A 94 21.42 11.26 -11.49
C ASP A 94 22.33 12.43 -11.08
N VAL A 95 23.36 12.10 -10.30
CA VAL A 95 24.60 12.88 -10.27
C VAL A 95 25.52 12.26 -11.33
N GLY A 96 25.22 12.55 -12.60
CA GLY A 96 26.12 12.35 -13.72
C GLY A 96 25.95 11.06 -14.51
N SER A 97 25.05 11.07 -15.50
CA SER A 97 25.41 10.52 -16.82
C SER A 97 24.70 11.28 -17.94
N GLU A 98 25.50 11.86 -18.84
CA GLU A 98 25.05 12.54 -20.04
C GLU A 98 24.16 11.62 -20.91
N ALA A 99 22.92 12.03 -21.13
CA ALA A 99 22.16 11.67 -22.31
C ALA A 99 21.41 12.91 -22.80
N ALA A 100 21.81 13.33 -23.99
CA ALA A 100 21.48 14.56 -24.68
C ALA A 100 19.97 14.80 -24.92
N GLU A 101 19.66 16.09 -24.95
CA GLU A 101 18.68 16.76 -25.81
C GLU A 101 17.22 16.31 -25.72
N LEU A 102 16.42 17.08 -24.97
CA LEU A 102 15.16 17.70 -25.44
C LEU A 102 14.80 18.88 -24.50
N GLU A 103 14.62 20.03 -25.12
CA GLU A 103 14.69 21.40 -24.60
C GLU A 103 13.53 21.86 -23.68
N GLU A 104 13.91 22.76 -22.77
CA GLU A 104 13.21 24.02 -22.41
C GLU A 104 11.84 23.99 -21.74
N GLU A 105 11.73 23.36 -20.55
CA GLU A 105 10.99 23.96 -19.41
C GLU A 105 11.48 23.42 -18.05
N ARG A 106 12.79 23.21 -17.87
CA ARG A 106 13.34 22.88 -16.54
C ARG A 106 13.69 24.16 -15.80
N VAL A 107 12.65 24.89 -15.40
CA VAL A 107 12.75 25.99 -14.45
C VAL A 107 13.29 25.44 -13.14
N ALA A 108 14.60 25.63 -12.90
CA ALA A 108 15.26 25.69 -11.60
C ALA A 108 14.61 24.87 -10.47
N ALA A 109 14.50 23.55 -10.61
CA ALA A 109 14.31 22.70 -9.45
C ALA A 109 15.66 22.66 -8.73
N VAL A 110 15.87 23.60 -7.80
CA VAL A 110 16.95 23.50 -6.82
C VAL A 110 16.87 22.08 -6.25
N GLU A 111 17.93 21.30 -6.43
CA GLU A 111 18.03 19.94 -5.91
C GLU A 111 17.70 19.98 -4.43
N LYS A 112 16.54 19.46 -4.07
CA LYS A 112 16.10 19.41 -2.68
C LYS A 112 17.04 18.44 -1.98
N ASP A 113 17.64 18.90 -0.89
CA ASP A 113 18.50 18.06 -0.06
C ASP A 113 18.04 18.04 1.39
N ASN A 114 18.62 17.14 2.16
CA ASN A 114 18.28 16.92 3.56
C ASN A 114 19.18 17.71 4.52
N ARG A 115 20.06 18.61 4.05
CA ARG A 115 21.09 19.25 4.89
C ARG A 115 20.48 20.13 5.99
N LEU A 116 19.33 20.75 5.70
CA LEU A 116 18.58 21.61 6.63
C LEU A 116 17.42 20.88 7.31
N THR A 117 17.23 19.58 7.05
CA THR A 117 16.13 18.82 7.66
C THR A 117 16.43 18.56 9.13
N VAL A 118 15.68 19.23 10.01
CA VAL A 118 15.71 18.95 11.46
C VAL A 118 14.63 17.93 11.82
N ASP A 119 15.00 16.93 12.62
CA ASP A 119 14.07 15.96 13.21
C ASP A 119 13.34 16.59 14.41
N ASN A 120 12.03 16.79 14.27
CA ASN A 120 11.21 17.42 15.28
C ASN A 120 9.82 16.74 15.30
N ALA A 121 9.28 16.53 16.50
CA ALA A 121 7.95 15.95 16.68
C ALA A 121 6.84 16.77 15.99
N THR A 122 7.04 18.07 15.80
CA THR A 122 6.11 18.98 15.11
C THR A 122 6.02 18.76 13.59
N ARG A 123 6.80 17.84 13.00
CA ARG A 123 6.72 17.56 11.55
C ARG A 123 5.40 16.90 11.14
N GLN A 124 4.72 16.24 12.07
CA GLN A 124 3.39 15.65 11.89
C GLN A 124 2.43 16.25 12.91
N ASN A 125 1.38 16.92 12.44
CA ASN A 125 0.42 17.59 13.32
C ASN A 125 -0.56 16.61 13.99
N LEU A 126 -0.82 15.46 13.36
CA LEU A 126 -1.73 14.46 13.91
C LEU A 126 -1.10 13.69 15.06
N SER A 127 -1.81 13.68 16.19
CA SER A 127 -1.49 12.89 17.36
C SER A 127 -1.75 11.39 17.16
N HIS A 128 -1.23 10.58 18.07
CA HIS A 128 -1.46 9.14 18.05
C HIS A 128 -2.96 8.79 18.18
N LEU A 129 -3.67 9.48 19.09
CA LEU A 129 -5.08 9.23 19.37
C LEU A 129 -5.95 9.53 18.13
N GLU A 130 -5.72 10.67 17.47
CA GLU A 130 -6.43 11.02 16.24
C GLU A 130 -6.18 9.98 15.13
N ILE A 131 -4.96 9.46 15.01
CA ILE A 131 -4.65 8.39 14.05
C ILE A 131 -5.37 7.08 14.41
N GLU A 132 -5.62 6.80 15.69
CA GLU A 132 -6.40 5.64 16.10
C GLU A 132 -7.89 5.80 15.80
N GLU A 133 -8.44 6.99 16.01
CA GLU A 133 -9.81 7.33 15.63
C GLU A 133 -10.00 7.21 14.11
N LEU A 134 -9.07 7.75 13.31
CA LEU A 134 -9.09 7.64 11.86
C LEU A 134 -9.05 6.18 11.37
N LYS A 135 -8.36 5.27 12.07
CA LYS A 135 -8.36 3.84 11.70
C LYS A 135 -9.71 3.17 11.87
N GLN A 136 -10.56 3.68 12.76
CA GLN A 136 -11.88 3.12 13.02
C GLN A 136 -12.92 3.64 12.04
N THR A 137 -12.77 4.89 11.58
CA THR A 137 -13.79 5.59 10.80
C THR A 137 -13.47 5.70 9.32
N ALA A 138 -12.20 5.86 8.96
CA ALA A 138 -11.78 6.21 7.61
C ALA A 138 -11.15 5.03 6.86
N SER A 139 -11.22 5.10 5.53
CA SER A 139 -10.57 4.10 4.67
C SER A 139 -9.04 4.25 4.71
N GLY A 140 -8.32 3.15 4.43
CA GLY A 140 -6.85 3.18 4.44
C GLY A 140 -6.24 4.26 3.53
N ARG A 141 -6.93 4.63 2.45
CA ARG A 141 -6.54 5.71 1.53
C ARG A 141 -6.74 7.09 2.17
N GLU A 142 -7.92 7.35 2.72
CA GLU A 142 -8.23 8.60 3.42
C GLU A 142 -7.26 8.87 4.58
N ILE A 143 -6.89 7.82 5.33
CA ILE A 143 -5.91 7.94 6.41
C ILE A 143 -4.55 8.41 5.86
N ILE A 144 -4.11 7.86 4.73
CA ILE A 144 -2.85 8.26 4.11
C ILE A 144 -2.95 9.71 3.65
N ASP A 145 -4.00 10.08 2.93
CA ASP A 145 -4.19 11.43 2.41
C ASP A 145 -4.20 12.47 3.54
N THR A 146 -4.92 12.17 4.63
CA THR A 146 -4.98 13.03 5.83
C THR A 146 -3.62 13.16 6.50
N ILE A 147 -2.85 12.07 6.61
CA ILE A 147 -1.48 12.09 7.16
C ILE A 147 -0.52 12.88 6.27
N MET A 148 -0.67 12.78 4.95
CA MET A 148 0.17 13.51 3.98
C MET A 148 -0.15 15.00 4.01
N ALA A 149 -1.42 15.39 4.12
CA ALA A 149 -1.85 16.78 4.23
C ALA A 149 -1.38 17.46 5.53
N ASN A 150 -1.31 16.71 6.64
CA ASN A 150 -0.87 17.23 7.95
C ASN A 150 0.65 17.15 8.18
N HIS A 151 1.43 16.86 7.13
CA HIS A 151 2.88 16.79 7.22
C HIS A 151 3.53 18.13 6.83
N ASN A 152 3.97 18.91 7.81
CA ASN A 152 4.45 20.30 7.63
C ASN A 152 5.65 20.44 6.69
N ALA A 153 6.49 19.42 6.58
CA ALA A 153 7.77 19.47 5.86
C ALA A 153 7.82 18.49 4.70
N LEU A 154 6.67 18.22 4.08
CA LEU A 154 6.62 17.24 3.00
C LEU A 154 7.35 17.75 1.77
N ASP A 155 7.34 19.08 1.57
CA ASP A 155 7.95 19.73 0.42
C ASP A 155 9.46 19.92 0.55
N GLU A 156 10.02 19.83 1.76
CA GLU A 156 11.48 19.77 1.96
C GLU A 156 12.08 18.44 1.47
N LYS A 157 11.25 17.40 1.33
CA LYS A 157 11.74 16.07 0.93
C LYS A 157 12.10 16.03 -0.55
N THR A 158 13.16 15.26 -0.83
CA THR A 158 13.50 14.83 -2.18
C THR A 158 12.37 13.99 -2.78
N PRO A 159 12.24 13.92 -4.12
CA PRO A 159 11.27 13.05 -4.78
C PRO A 159 11.33 11.61 -4.28
N TYR A 160 12.54 11.03 -4.16
CA TYR A 160 12.73 9.68 -3.64
C TYR A 160 12.23 9.55 -2.21
N SER A 161 12.63 10.47 -1.34
CA SER A 161 12.23 10.49 0.06
C SER A 161 10.72 10.61 0.23
N LYS A 162 10.04 11.37 -0.65
CA LYS A 162 8.58 11.51 -0.67
C LYS A 162 7.90 10.23 -1.13
N ALA A 163 8.36 9.61 -2.23
CA ALA A 163 7.83 8.34 -2.74
C ALA A 163 7.97 7.22 -1.70
N LYS A 164 9.17 7.06 -1.13
CA LYS A 164 9.45 6.11 -0.04
C LYS A 164 8.56 6.33 1.18
N TYR A 165 8.33 7.59 1.57
CA TYR A 165 7.43 7.91 2.67
C TYR A 165 5.99 7.47 2.36
N SER A 166 5.49 7.80 1.17
CA SER A 166 4.14 7.42 0.70
C SER A 166 3.97 5.89 0.67
N LEU A 167 4.93 5.15 0.13
CA LEU A 167 4.87 3.68 0.07
C LEU A 167 4.86 3.02 1.44
N ARG A 168 5.68 3.53 2.36
CA ARG A 168 5.66 3.06 3.75
C ARG A 168 4.29 3.29 4.41
N LYS A 169 3.62 4.41 4.11
CA LYS A 169 2.27 4.70 4.60
C LYS A 169 1.24 3.79 3.92
N ALA A 170 1.32 3.60 2.61
CA ALA A 170 0.51 2.65 1.85
C ALA A 170 0.59 1.24 2.44
N LYS A 171 1.79 0.70 2.64
CA LYS A 171 2.03 -0.62 3.25
C LYS A 171 1.53 -0.73 4.70
N LYS A 172 1.47 0.39 5.44
CA LYS A 172 1.00 0.42 6.84
C LYS A 172 -0.52 0.47 6.95
N TYR A 173 -1.19 1.28 6.13
CA TYR A 173 -2.61 1.61 6.28
C TYR A 173 -3.53 0.91 5.27
N LEU A 174 -3.02 0.48 4.11
CA LEU A 174 -3.81 -0.33 3.17
C LEU A 174 -3.88 -1.78 3.66
N LYS A 175 -5.11 -2.26 3.86
CA LYS A 175 -5.41 -3.64 4.28
C LYS A 175 -5.32 -4.60 3.06
N ARG A 176 -4.18 -4.65 2.39
CA ARG A 176 -3.95 -5.52 1.22
C ARG A 176 -3.32 -6.86 1.62
N PHE A 177 -3.48 -7.89 0.81
CA PHE A 177 -2.72 -9.15 0.92
C PHE A 177 -2.67 -9.82 -0.46
N THR A 178 -1.74 -10.75 -0.66
CA THR A 178 -1.60 -11.52 -1.92
C THR A 178 -1.60 -13.02 -1.63
#